data_AF-A0A521FIY8-F1
#
_entry.id   AF-A0A521FIY8-F1
#
_cell.length_a   1.000
_cell.length_b   1.000
_cell.length_c   1.000
_cell.angle_alpha   90.00
_cell.angle_beta   90.00
_cell.angle_gamma   90.00
#
_symmetry.space_group_name_H-M   'P 1'
#
loop_
_entity.id
_entity.type
_entity.pdbx_description
1 polymer ?
#
loop_
_entity_poly.entity_id
_entity_poly.type
_entity_poly.pdbx_seq_one_letter_code
_entity_poly.pdbx_strand_id
1 'polypeptide(L)'
;MALALEDRAMKDDIMLGDTPKARRRRSRVQGMQTAGRLWKHSTLADIDGLITPDEIPDLFTFTLVRNPWDRIVSYYHWLRDRSFDHPAVRLSQSLSFTDFLNHAHTRLSLSAAPFAFYMTDIRGQERCNAYIRLEHFAKDAAPLWDHLGFELTLGHENRSNRVDYQRYYSDADRALVADLCAADIARFGYSFD
;
A
#
# COMPACT_ATOMS: atom_id res chain seq x y z
N MET A 1 11.25 0.20 0.64
CA MET A 1 11.22 0.11 -0.83
C MET A 1 11.32 1.47 -1.51
N ALA A 2 10.38 2.40 -1.33
CA ALA A 2 10.43 3.71 -1.99
C ALA A 2 11.77 4.47 -1.81
N LEU A 3 12.35 4.46 -0.61
CA LEU A 3 13.68 5.05 -0.36
C LEU A 3 14.80 4.31 -1.11
N ALA A 4 14.78 2.98 -1.16
CA ALA A 4 15.78 2.21 -1.88
C ALA A 4 15.68 2.39 -3.41
N LEU A 5 14.46 2.52 -3.95
CA LEU A 5 14.23 2.87 -5.36
C LEU A 5 14.67 4.31 -5.65
N GLU A 6 14.45 5.23 -4.71
CA GLU A 6 14.90 6.61 -4.82
C GLU A 6 16.40 6.70 -5.06
N ASP A 7 17.22 5.89 -4.39
CA ASP A 7 18.69 5.93 -4.55
C ASP A 7 19.14 5.58 -5.98
N ARG A 8 18.32 4.82 -6.72
CA ARG A 8 18.56 4.46 -8.12
C ARG A 8 17.79 5.32 -9.12
N ALA A 9 16.92 6.22 -8.64
CA ALA A 9 16.05 7.01 -9.52
C ALA A 9 16.84 8.03 -10.34
N MET A 10 16.68 7.94 -11.67
CA MET A 10 17.32 8.74 -12.70
C MET A 10 16.70 10.13 -12.83
N LYS A 11 17.28 10.98 -13.67
CA LYS A 11 16.87 12.38 -13.81
C LYS A 11 15.40 12.49 -14.17
N ASP A 12 14.84 11.65 -15.03
CA ASP A 12 13.49 11.86 -15.57
C ASP A 12 12.41 11.04 -14.87
N ASP A 13 12.79 10.20 -13.89
CA ASP A 13 11.84 9.40 -13.11
C ASP A 13 10.85 10.27 -12.34
N ILE A 14 9.59 9.82 -12.38
CA ILE A 14 8.45 10.42 -11.70
C ILE A 14 8.23 9.71 -10.38
N MET A 15 8.03 10.49 -9.32
CA MET A 15 7.91 9.97 -7.96
C MET A 15 6.73 10.61 -7.26
N LEU A 16 5.73 9.80 -6.91
CA LEU A 16 4.52 10.22 -6.22
C LEU A 16 4.59 9.78 -4.75
N GLY A 17 5.30 10.54 -3.92
CA GLY A 17 5.50 10.16 -2.53
C GLY A 17 6.19 11.23 -1.67
N ASP A 18 6.51 10.83 -0.44
CA ASP A 18 7.06 11.73 0.59
C ASP A 18 8.58 11.54 0.82
N THR A 19 9.24 10.72 0.01
CA THR A 19 10.71 10.54 0.09
C THR A 19 11.45 11.84 -0.26
N PRO A 20 12.70 12.05 0.18
CA PRO A 20 13.39 13.33 -0.01
C PRO A 20 13.47 13.79 -1.47
N LYS A 21 13.81 12.92 -2.43
CA LYS A 21 13.86 13.23 -3.87
C LYS A 21 12.46 13.42 -4.44
N ALA A 22 11.46 12.65 -4.01
CA ALA A 22 10.07 12.85 -4.44
C ALA A 22 9.54 14.23 -4.06
N ARG A 23 9.79 14.68 -2.81
CA ARG A 23 9.44 16.03 -2.35
C ARG A 23 10.14 17.12 -3.16
N ARG A 24 11.44 16.96 -3.44
CA ARG A 24 12.20 17.90 -4.29
C ARG A 24 11.69 17.93 -5.74
N ARG A 25 11.12 16.84 -6.24
CA ARG A 25 10.62 16.69 -7.61
C ARG A 25 9.13 16.97 -7.78
N ARG A 26 8.45 17.42 -6.72
CA ARG A 26 6.98 17.59 -6.72
C ARG A 26 6.45 18.49 -7.84
N SER A 27 7.20 19.50 -8.25
CA SER A 27 6.83 20.43 -9.33
C SER A 27 6.71 19.76 -10.69
N ARG A 28 7.35 18.60 -10.91
CA ARG A 28 7.34 17.90 -12.20
C ARG A 28 5.98 17.35 -12.60
N VAL A 29 5.13 17.07 -11.62
CA VAL A 29 3.78 16.55 -11.84
C VAL A 29 2.72 17.63 -11.61
N GLN A 30 3.13 18.87 -11.36
CA GLN A 30 2.21 19.96 -11.10
C GLN A 30 1.57 20.43 -12.42
N GLY A 31 0.24 20.48 -12.46
CA GLY A 31 -0.51 20.93 -13.63
C GLY A 31 -0.75 19.85 -14.69
N MET A 32 -0.16 18.67 -14.54
CA MET A 32 -0.49 17.51 -15.38
C MET A 32 -1.97 17.16 -15.23
N GLN A 33 -2.62 16.91 -16.36
CA GLN A 33 -4.00 16.44 -16.40
C GLN A 33 -3.99 14.92 -16.36
N THR A 34 -4.53 14.36 -15.29
CA THR A 34 -4.67 12.92 -15.10
C THR A 34 -6.07 12.58 -14.61
N ALA A 35 -6.48 11.33 -14.81
CA ALA A 35 -7.80 10.86 -14.39
C ALA A 35 -8.01 11.04 -12.87
N GLY A 36 -6.97 10.81 -12.08
CA GLY A 36 -6.97 10.99 -10.65
C GLY A 36 -5.96 12.01 -10.14
N ARG A 37 -5.92 12.18 -8.82
CA ARG A 37 -4.96 13.08 -8.18
C ARG A 37 -3.59 12.40 -8.07
N LEU A 38 -2.56 13.03 -8.62
CA LEU A 38 -1.18 12.57 -8.46
C LEU A 38 -0.64 12.93 -7.07
N TRP A 39 -0.71 12.00 -6.12
CA TRP A 39 -0.25 12.16 -4.74
C TRP A 39 0.29 10.83 -4.19
N LYS A 40 0.75 10.83 -2.94
CA LYS A 40 1.06 9.55 -2.28
C LYS A 40 -0.19 8.66 -2.27
N HIS A 41 0.01 7.38 -2.59
CA HIS A 41 -1.05 6.37 -2.76
C HIS A 41 -1.97 6.56 -3.98
N SER A 42 -1.54 7.29 -5.02
CA SER A 42 -2.19 7.18 -6.33
C SER A 42 -2.24 5.73 -6.79
N THR A 43 -3.39 5.33 -7.30
CA THR A 43 -3.66 4.04 -7.94
C THR A 43 -3.17 4.05 -9.38
N LEU A 44 -3.16 2.88 -10.01
CA LEU A 44 -2.86 2.76 -11.43
C LEU A 44 -3.91 3.46 -12.32
N ALA A 45 -5.17 3.51 -11.89
CA ALA A 45 -6.20 4.29 -12.57
C ALA A 45 -5.97 5.81 -12.45
N ASP A 46 -5.44 6.29 -11.32
CA ASP A 46 -5.22 7.74 -11.09
C ASP A 46 -4.17 8.33 -12.04
N ILE A 47 -3.21 7.52 -12.49
CA ILE A 47 -2.08 7.97 -13.32
C ILE A 47 -2.37 7.97 -14.82
N ASP A 48 -3.59 7.64 -15.26
CA ASP A 48 -3.98 7.82 -16.65
C ASP A 48 -3.86 9.31 -17.04
N GLY A 49 -3.19 9.59 -18.16
CA GLY A 49 -2.70 10.91 -18.56
C GLY A 49 -1.22 11.18 -18.23
N LEU A 50 -0.62 10.39 -17.33
CA LEU A 50 0.82 10.32 -17.11
C LEU A 50 1.44 9.09 -17.79
N ILE A 51 0.82 7.94 -17.58
CA ILE A 51 1.14 6.67 -18.25
C ILE A 51 -0.19 6.11 -18.73
N THR A 52 -0.33 5.90 -20.04
CA THR A 52 -1.59 5.46 -20.63
C THR A 52 -1.84 3.96 -20.40
N PRO A 53 -3.09 3.49 -20.45
CA PRO A 53 -3.42 2.07 -20.35
C PRO A 53 -2.82 1.18 -21.44
N ASP A 54 -2.36 1.79 -22.54
CA ASP A 54 -1.67 1.08 -23.63
C ASP A 54 -0.16 0.98 -23.40
N GLU A 55 0.43 1.87 -22.59
CA GLU A 55 1.85 1.81 -22.19
C GLU A 55 2.07 0.92 -20.95
N ILE A 56 1.11 0.87 -20.02
CA ILE A 56 1.20 0.06 -18.79
C ILE A 56 1.61 -1.40 -19.04
N PRO A 57 1.07 -2.12 -20.05
CA PRO A 57 1.43 -3.51 -20.32
C PRO A 57 2.92 -3.73 -20.62
N ASP A 58 3.61 -2.70 -21.10
CA ASP A 58 5.05 -2.76 -21.42
C ASP A 58 5.94 -2.44 -20.19
N LEU A 59 5.32 -2.04 -19.07
CA LEU A 59 6.02 -1.74 -17.82
C LEU A 59 6.05 -2.96 -16.90
N PHE A 60 7.08 -3.02 -16.06
CA PHE A 60 7.07 -3.89 -14.89
C PHE A 60 6.41 -3.16 -13.71
N THR A 61 5.14 -3.50 -13.47
CA THR A 61 4.32 -2.98 -12.38
C THR A 61 4.39 -3.92 -11.17
N PHE A 62 4.59 -3.38 -9.98
CA PHE A 62 4.64 -4.18 -8.76
C PHE A 62 4.13 -3.40 -7.56
N THR A 63 3.76 -4.13 -6.51
CA THR A 63 3.34 -3.53 -5.24
C THR A 63 3.76 -4.39 -4.06
N LEU A 64 3.74 -3.78 -2.88
CA LEU A 64 3.98 -4.48 -1.62
C LEU A 64 2.65 -4.73 -0.92
N VAL A 65 2.45 -5.96 -0.47
CA VAL A 65 1.28 -6.37 0.30
C VAL A 65 1.73 -6.99 1.61
N ARG A 66 0.80 -7.08 2.56
CA ARG A 66 1.06 -7.58 3.91
C ARG A 66 -0.14 -8.39 4.36
N ASN A 67 0.07 -9.32 5.28
CA ASN A 67 -0.98 -9.99 6.01
C ASN A 67 -2.04 -8.97 6.47
N PRO A 68 -3.34 -9.13 6.11
CA PRO A 68 -4.37 -8.13 6.40
C PRO A 68 -4.56 -7.83 7.89
N TRP A 69 -4.45 -8.83 8.77
CA TRP A 69 -4.55 -8.61 10.21
C TRP A 69 -3.38 -7.75 10.71
N ASP A 70 -2.16 -8.11 10.32
CA ASP A 70 -0.96 -7.36 10.68
C ASP A 70 -0.93 -5.95 10.05
N ARG A 71 -1.46 -5.79 8.83
CA ARG A 71 -1.65 -4.51 8.13
C ARG A 71 -2.55 -3.58 8.92
N ILE A 72 -3.68 -4.06 9.43
CA ILE A 72 -4.67 -3.22 10.14
C ILE A 72 -4.13 -2.76 11.50
N VAL A 73 -3.47 -3.64 12.27
CA VAL A 73 -2.78 -3.23 13.50
C VAL A 73 -1.71 -2.20 13.20
N SER A 74 -0.96 -2.39 12.11
CA SER A 74 0.02 -1.40 11.65
C SER A 74 -0.60 -0.06 11.32
N TYR A 75 -1.73 -0.07 10.63
CA TYR A 75 -2.43 1.13 10.23
C TYR A 75 -2.97 1.88 11.45
N TYR A 76 -3.60 1.17 12.40
CA TYR A 76 -4.11 1.74 13.64
C TYR A 76 -3.01 2.47 14.43
N HIS A 77 -1.89 1.80 14.70
CA HIS A 77 -0.78 2.43 15.41
C HIS A 77 -0.13 3.57 14.62
N TRP A 78 0.07 3.37 13.31
CA TRP A 78 0.64 4.42 12.47
C TRP A 78 -0.20 5.70 12.48
N LEU A 79 -1.53 5.58 12.46
CA LEU A 79 -2.48 6.70 12.50
C LEU A 79 -2.48 7.46 13.83
N ARG A 80 -2.32 6.75 14.95
CA ARG A 80 -2.31 7.36 16.29
C ARG A 80 -1.20 8.40 16.44
N ASP A 81 -0.08 8.17 15.77
CA ASP A 81 1.09 9.06 15.77
C ASP A 81 1.02 10.17 14.68
N ARG A 82 -0.17 10.43 14.11
CA ARG A 82 -0.39 11.44 13.06
C ARG A 82 -1.29 12.56 13.53
N SER A 83 -1.16 13.70 12.85
CA SER A 83 -1.87 14.94 13.17
C SER A 83 -2.53 15.60 11.96
N PHE A 84 -2.55 14.94 10.79
CA PHE A 84 -3.24 15.48 9.61
C PHE A 84 -4.76 15.30 9.73
N ASP A 85 -5.51 16.23 9.13
CA ASP A 85 -6.98 16.22 9.19
C ASP A 85 -7.56 15.08 8.34
N HIS A 86 -7.85 13.95 8.99
CA HIS A 86 -8.49 12.80 8.39
C HIS A 86 -9.32 12.02 9.42
N PRO A 87 -10.54 11.54 9.08
CA PRO A 87 -11.40 10.83 10.04
C PRO A 87 -10.71 9.64 10.71
N ALA A 88 -9.95 8.84 9.95
CA ALA A 88 -9.24 7.68 10.50
C ALA A 88 -8.22 8.04 11.59
N VAL A 89 -7.55 9.20 11.49
CA VAL A 89 -6.61 9.68 12.52
C VAL A 89 -7.37 9.93 13.83
N ARG A 90 -8.46 10.70 13.77
CA ARG A 90 -9.31 10.99 14.93
C ARG A 90 -9.85 9.70 15.56
N LEU A 91 -10.40 8.81 14.74
CA LEU A 91 -10.94 7.53 15.20
C LEU A 91 -9.87 6.67 15.90
N SER A 92 -8.67 6.57 15.33
CA SER A 92 -7.58 5.77 15.93
C SER A 92 -7.12 6.29 17.31
N GLN A 93 -7.19 7.60 17.52
CA GLN A 93 -6.79 8.28 18.75
C GLN A 93 -7.88 8.20 19.83
N SER A 94 -9.14 8.19 19.43
CA SER A 94 -10.29 8.21 20.34
C SER A 94 -10.84 6.82 20.70
N LEU A 95 -10.57 5.80 19.89
CA LEU A 95 -11.16 4.47 20.03
C LEU A 95 -10.12 3.41 20.43
N SER A 96 -10.61 2.36 21.10
CA SER A 96 -9.86 1.10 21.25
C SER A 96 -9.59 0.48 19.86
N PHE A 97 -8.68 -0.49 19.77
CA PHE A 97 -8.41 -1.16 18.50
C PHE A 97 -9.66 -1.85 17.94
N THR A 98 -10.37 -2.61 18.79
CA THR A 98 -11.63 -3.28 18.43
C THR A 98 -12.67 -2.25 17.98
N ASP A 99 -12.91 -1.18 18.73
CA ASP A 99 -13.91 -0.17 18.33
C ASP A 99 -13.52 0.54 17.02
N PHE A 100 -12.24 0.82 16.81
CA PHE A 100 -11.72 1.40 15.57
C PHE A 100 -11.96 0.47 14.37
N LEU A 101 -11.63 -0.81 14.49
CA LEU A 101 -11.84 -1.81 13.45
C LEU A 101 -13.33 -1.99 13.14
N ASN A 102 -14.18 -2.00 14.17
CA ASN A 102 -15.60 -2.21 14.01
C ASN A 102 -16.37 -0.96 13.53
N HIS A 103 -15.75 0.21 13.58
CA HIS A 103 -16.36 1.45 13.13
C HIS A 103 -16.68 1.43 11.62
N ALA A 104 -17.88 1.91 11.23
CA ALA A 104 -18.37 1.86 9.86
C ALA A 104 -17.42 2.50 8.84
N HIS A 105 -16.85 3.66 9.16
CA HIS A 105 -15.84 4.32 8.32
C HIS A 105 -14.64 3.42 8.04
N THR A 106 -14.11 2.74 9.06
CA THR A 106 -12.92 1.87 8.93
C THR A 106 -13.25 0.66 8.07
N ARG A 107 -14.39 0.00 8.33
CA ARG A 107 -14.83 -1.16 7.55
C ARG A 107 -15.01 -0.82 6.08
N LEU A 108 -15.70 0.29 5.77
CA LEU A 108 -15.89 0.78 4.40
C LEU A 108 -14.55 1.07 3.71
N SER A 109 -13.64 1.74 4.41
CA SER A 109 -12.30 2.05 3.87
C SER A 109 -11.50 0.79 3.56
N LEU A 110 -11.60 -0.25 4.40
CA LEU A 110 -10.89 -1.51 4.19
C LEU A 110 -11.48 -2.32 3.03
N SER A 111 -12.82 -2.41 2.95
CA SER A 111 -13.50 -3.14 1.87
C SER A 111 -13.38 -2.46 0.51
N ALA A 112 -13.24 -1.13 0.48
CA ALA A 112 -13.13 -0.36 -0.76
C ALA A 112 -11.73 -0.42 -1.41
N ALA A 113 -10.72 -0.93 -0.69
CA ALA A 113 -9.34 -0.93 -1.15
C ALA A 113 -8.66 -2.30 -0.95
N PRO A 114 -9.17 -3.37 -1.60
CA PRO A 114 -8.42 -4.62 -1.73
C PRO A 114 -7.08 -4.36 -2.45
N PHE A 115 -6.09 -5.25 -2.33
CA PHE A 115 -4.77 -4.99 -2.91
C PHE A 115 -4.81 -4.76 -4.42
N ALA A 116 -5.69 -5.48 -5.12
CA ALA A 116 -5.89 -5.33 -6.56
C ALA A 116 -6.35 -3.91 -6.96
N PHE A 117 -7.08 -3.19 -6.10
CA PHE A 117 -7.56 -1.84 -6.39
C PHE A 117 -6.44 -0.89 -6.80
N TYR A 118 -5.27 -0.98 -6.15
CA TYR A 118 -4.12 -0.13 -6.48
C TYR A 118 -3.46 -0.47 -7.81
N MET A 119 -3.67 -1.69 -8.30
CA MET A 119 -3.05 -2.23 -9.51
C MET A 119 -4.04 -2.39 -10.67
N THR A 120 -5.27 -1.91 -10.51
CA THR A 120 -6.28 -1.91 -11.58
C THR A 120 -6.21 -0.60 -12.34
N ASP A 121 -6.04 -0.70 -13.66
CA ASP A 121 -6.03 0.46 -14.55
C ASP A 121 -7.43 1.07 -14.74
N ILE A 122 -7.51 2.21 -15.43
CA ILE A 122 -8.78 2.92 -15.68
C ILE A 122 -9.78 2.09 -16.52
N ARG A 123 -9.31 1.04 -17.22
CA ARG A 123 -10.16 0.11 -18.00
C ARG A 123 -10.66 -1.07 -17.15
N GLY A 124 -10.34 -1.10 -15.85
CA GLY A 124 -10.73 -2.17 -14.95
C GLY A 124 -9.86 -3.41 -15.05
N GLN A 125 -8.74 -3.35 -15.78
CA GLN A 125 -7.82 -4.48 -15.90
C GLN A 125 -6.75 -4.39 -14.82
N GLU A 126 -6.59 -5.47 -14.06
CA GLU A 126 -5.46 -5.59 -13.14
C GLU A 126 -4.15 -5.74 -13.92
N ARG A 127 -3.16 -4.90 -13.61
CA ARG A 127 -1.83 -4.86 -14.20
C ARG A 127 -0.81 -4.89 -13.06
N CYS A 128 -0.37 -6.08 -12.72
CA CYS A 128 0.64 -6.29 -11.69
C CYS A 128 1.52 -7.49 -12.07
N ASN A 129 2.80 -7.24 -12.33
CA ASN A 129 3.79 -8.28 -12.60
C ASN A 129 4.25 -8.97 -11.31
N ALA A 130 4.27 -8.25 -10.18
CA ALA A 130 4.67 -8.81 -8.89
C ALA A 130 3.92 -8.20 -7.69
N TYR A 131 3.21 -9.04 -6.95
CA TYR A 131 2.81 -8.74 -5.57
C TYR A 131 3.86 -9.28 -4.62
N ILE A 132 4.54 -8.38 -3.93
CA ILE A 132 5.62 -8.73 -3.01
C ILE A 132 5.06 -8.73 -1.59
N ARG A 133 4.88 -9.92 -0.99
CA ARG A 133 4.44 -10.02 0.40
C ARG A 133 5.60 -9.67 1.32
N LEU A 134 5.39 -8.79 2.28
CA LEU A 134 6.44 -8.35 3.20
C LEU A 134 7.01 -9.51 4.03
N GLU A 135 6.17 -10.49 4.37
CA GLU A 135 6.51 -11.68 5.14
C GLU A 135 7.37 -12.67 4.34
N HIS A 136 7.26 -12.62 3.00
CA HIS A 136 7.99 -13.49 2.07
C HIS A 136 8.87 -12.68 1.12
N PHE A 137 9.37 -11.53 1.59
CA PHE A 137 9.98 -10.51 0.75
C PHE A 137 11.07 -11.05 -0.19
N ALA A 138 12.03 -11.80 0.35
CA ALA A 138 13.15 -12.32 -0.45
C ALA A 138 12.68 -13.23 -1.60
N LYS A 139 11.63 -14.03 -1.37
CA LYS A 139 11.06 -14.91 -2.38
C LYS A 139 10.24 -14.13 -3.40
N ASP A 140 9.31 -13.29 -2.93
CA ASP A 140 8.34 -12.66 -3.81
C ASP A 140 8.93 -11.46 -4.57
N ALA A 141 10.06 -10.90 -4.12
CA ALA A 141 10.78 -9.86 -4.84
C ALA A 141 11.70 -10.39 -5.95
N ALA A 142 11.94 -11.71 -6.04
CA ALA A 142 12.82 -12.30 -7.04
C ALA A 142 12.47 -11.87 -8.49
N PRO A 143 11.19 -11.87 -8.93
CA PRO A 143 10.84 -11.40 -10.27
C PRO A 143 11.21 -9.93 -10.52
N LEU A 144 11.16 -9.09 -9.48
CA LEU A 144 11.58 -7.70 -9.58
C LEU A 144 13.10 -7.59 -9.72
N TRP A 145 13.87 -8.41 -9.00
CA TRP A 145 15.33 -8.44 -9.12
C TRP A 145 15.79 -8.91 -10.50
N ASP A 146 15.14 -9.95 -11.03
CA ASP A 146 15.41 -10.43 -12.39
C ASP A 146 15.13 -9.34 -13.42
N HIS A 147 14.04 -8.58 -13.23
CA HIS A 147 13.73 -7.46 -14.11
C HIS A 147 14.72 -6.29 -13.99
N LEU A 148 15.10 -5.91 -12.77
CA LEU A 148 15.99 -4.77 -12.51
C LEU A 148 17.47 -5.09 -12.82
N GLY A 149 17.87 -6.36 -12.77
CA GLY A 149 19.27 -6.79 -12.86
C GLY A 149 20.09 -6.49 -11.61
N PHE A 150 19.45 -6.13 -10.49
CA PHE A 150 20.08 -5.92 -9.19
C PHE A 150 19.06 -6.06 -8.04
N GLU A 151 19.57 -6.35 -6.85
CA GLU A 151 18.78 -6.40 -5.62
C GLU A 151 18.84 -5.06 -4.87
N LEU A 152 17.76 -4.72 -4.16
CA LEU A 152 17.72 -3.58 -3.25
C LEU A 152 17.83 -4.03 -1.79
N THR A 153 18.71 -3.38 -1.05
CA THR A 153 18.74 -3.50 0.42
C THR A 153 17.66 -2.61 1.02
N LEU A 154 16.72 -3.19 1.77
CA LEU A 154 15.68 -2.44 2.45
C LEU A 154 16.09 -2.03 3.87
N GLY A 155 16.08 -0.73 4.15
CA GLY A 155 16.11 -0.21 5.52
C GLY A 155 14.79 -0.47 6.26
N HIS A 156 14.84 -0.50 7.60
CA HIS A 156 13.68 -0.75 8.45
C HIS A 156 13.03 0.55 8.95
N GLU A 157 12.51 1.36 8.03
CA GLU A 157 12.09 2.76 8.28
C GLU A 157 10.70 2.88 8.93
N ASN A 158 9.81 1.90 8.74
CA ASN A 158 8.42 1.94 9.22
C ASN A 158 8.19 1.03 10.43
N ARG A 159 9.14 0.99 11.37
CA ARG A 159 8.98 0.19 12.58
C ARG A 159 7.95 0.83 13.51
N SER A 160 6.78 0.23 13.63
CA SER A 160 5.78 0.63 14.63
C SER A 160 6.14 0.10 16.01
N ASN A 161 5.95 0.91 17.05
CA ASN A 161 6.06 0.46 18.44
C ASN A 161 4.78 -0.29 18.85
N ARG A 162 4.74 -1.61 18.63
CA ARG A 162 3.60 -2.48 18.95
C ARG A 162 4.07 -3.87 19.38
N VAL A 163 3.18 -4.62 20.02
CA VAL A 163 3.36 -6.06 20.26
C VAL A 163 2.90 -6.88 19.07
N ASP A 164 3.00 -8.21 19.15
CA ASP A 164 2.49 -9.15 18.17
C ASP A 164 1.01 -8.86 17.83
N TYR A 165 0.69 -8.76 16.54
CA TYR A 165 -0.61 -8.28 16.07
C TYR A 165 -1.77 -9.16 16.55
N GLN A 166 -1.50 -10.44 16.80
CA GLN A 166 -2.46 -11.43 17.25
C GLN A 166 -3.10 -11.05 18.60
N ARG A 167 -2.34 -10.35 19.47
CA ARG A 167 -2.80 -9.94 20.80
C ARG A 167 -3.86 -8.84 20.77
N TYR A 168 -4.09 -8.22 19.61
CA TYR A 168 -5.07 -7.15 19.46
C TYR A 168 -6.47 -7.65 19.08
N TYR A 169 -6.59 -8.90 18.62
CA TYR A 169 -7.83 -9.41 18.05
C TYR A 169 -8.59 -10.27 19.06
N SER A 170 -9.89 -10.01 19.19
CA SER A 170 -10.84 -11.04 19.60
C SER A 170 -11.15 -12.00 18.45
N ASP A 171 -11.79 -13.13 18.74
CA ASP A 171 -12.25 -14.06 17.69
C ASP A 171 -13.20 -13.39 16.69
N ALA A 172 -14.08 -12.51 17.18
CA ALA A 172 -14.99 -11.74 16.34
C ALA A 172 -14.25 -10.75 15.43
N ASP A 173 -13.23 -10.06 15.96
CA ASP A 173 -12.40 -9.13 15.18
C ASP A 173 -11.61 -9.87 14.10
N ARG A 174 -11.08 -11.06 14.43
CA ARG A 174 -10.37 -11.92 13.48
C ARG A 174 -11.27 -12.34 12.34
N ALA A 175 -12.48 -12.82 12.65
CA ALA A 175 -13.48 -13.22 11.65
C ALA A 175 -13.91 -12.06 10.76
N LEU A 176 -14.14 -10.88 11.35
CA LEU A 176 -14.48 -9.67 10.59
C LEU A 176 -13.40 -9.32 9.55
N VAL A 177 -12.12 -9.37 9.92
CA VAL A 177 -11.03 -9.12 8.95
C VAL A 177 -10.96 -10.22 7.89
N ALA A 178 -11.23 -11.47 8.27
CA ALA A 178 -11.30 -12.58 7.32
C ALA A 178 -12.35 -12.30 6.22
N ASP A 179 -13.51 -11.79 6.61
CA ASP A 179 -14.59 -11.45 5.68
C ASP A 179 -14.25 -10.21 4.84
N LEU A 180 -13.81 -9.12 5.47
CA LEU A 180 -13.51 -7.85 4.78
C LEU A 180 -12.36 -7.99 3.77
N CYS A 181 -11.40 -8.86 4.04
CA CYS A 181 -10.23 -9.07 3.21
C CYS A 181 -10.20 -10.45 2.54
N ALA A 182 -11.36 -11.12 2.41
CA ALA A 182 -11.46 -12.50 1.93
C ALA A 182 -10.75 -12.73 0.59
N ALA A 183 -10.91 -11.81 -0.37
CA ALA A 183 -10.27 -11.91 -1.69
C ALA A 183 -8.73 -11.88 -1.59
N ASP A 184 -8.17 -10.97 -0.80
CA ASP A 184 -6.73 -10.86 -0.62
C ASP A 184 -6.18 -12.05 0.18
N ILE A 185 -6.90 -12.50 1.21
CA ILE A 185 -6.54 -13.67 2.02
C ILE A 185 -6.48 -14.92 1.16
N ALA A 186 -7.53 -15.20 0.39
CA ALA A 186 -7.59 -16.36 -0.49
C ALA A 186 -6.50 -16.32 -1.57
N ARG A 187 -6.28 -15.14 -2.16
CA ARG A 187 -5.28 -14.95 -3.23
C ARG A 187 -3.85 -15.20 -2.77
N PHE A 188 -3.50 -14.70 -1.58
CA PHE A 188 -2.11 -14.70 -1.10
C PHE A 188 -1.81 -15.79 -0.06
N GLY A 189 -2.83 -16.58 0.31
CA GLY A 189 -2.72 -17.66 1.28
C GLY A 189 -2.41 -17.15 2.69
N TYR A 190 -2.98 -16.01 3.08
CA TYR A 190 -2.75 -15.48 4.42
C TYR A 190 -3.54 -16.26 5.47
N SER A 191 -2.91 -16.44 6.61
CA SER A 191 -3.47 -17.05 7.81
C SER A 191 -3.28 -16.10 9.00
N PHE A 192 -4.05 -16.34 10.05
CA PHE A 192 -3.84 -15.69 11.33
C PHE A 192 -2.97 -16.62 12.18
N ASP A 193 -1.65 -16.45 12.05
CA ASP A 193 -0.61 -17.20 12.76
C ASP A 193 0.21 -16.27 13.65
#